data_AF-A0A419JS43-F1
#
_entry.id   AF-A0A419JS43-F1
#
_cell.length_a   1.000
_cell.length_b   1.000
_cell.length_c   1.000
_cell.angle_alpha   90.00
_cell.angle_beta   90.00
_cell.angle_gamma   90.00
#
_symmetry.space_group_name_H-M   'P 1'
#
loop_
_entity.id
_entity.type
_entity.pdbx_description
1 polymer ?
#
loop_
_entity_poly.entity_id
_entity_poly.type
_entity_poly.pdbx_seq_one_letter_code
_entity_poly.pdbx_strand_id
1 'polypeptide(L)'
;MLTKRKVLNKRKVLRFHRCKIMSEVVKSGKAVLEPGSKIYYQGRWIDVSEIVTVKKGRARLKQARVELARRVVSEILRSPRNCIRRAKLMELSRQVAEEMGLKRLGYRFLLSQGIIGRPPGSKLYFLTEKAKEMFPDLFPK
;
A
#
# COMPACT_ATOMS: atom_id res chain seq x y z
N MET A 1 -29.97 -17.43 66.63
CA MET A 1 -31.33 -17.98 66.44
C MET A 1 -31.91 -17.46 65.13
N LEU A 2 -32.39 -18.39 64.30
CA LEU A 2 -33.11 -18.17 63.04
C LEU A 2 -34.48 -17.52 63.27
N THR A 3 -34.94 -16.71 62.31
CA THR A 3 -36.24 -16.86 61.60
C THR A 3 -36.39 -15.69 60.62
N LYS A 4 -36.32 -15.89 59.30
CA LYS A 4 -37.27 -16.46 58.32
C LYS A 4 -37.85 -15.36 57.41
N ARG A 5 -37.61 -15.57 56.10
CA ARG A 5 -38.03 -14.80 54.92
C ARG A 5 -39.55 -14.59 54.85
N LYS A 6 -39.97 -13.50 54.18
CA LYS A 6 -41.02 -13.56 53.15
C LYS A 6 -40.82 -12.47 52.08
N VAL A 7 -40.71 -12.94 50.84
CA VAL A 7 -40.61 -12.19 49.59
C VAL A 7 -42.03 -11.91 49.07
N LEU A 8 -42.30 -10.72 48.52
CA LEU A 8 -43.10 -10.58 47.28
C LEU A 8 -43.02 -9.18 46.66
N ASN A 9 -42.20 -9.10 45.60
CA ASN A 9 -42.56 -8.67 44.24
C ASN A 9 -43.34 -7.34 44.04
N LYS A 10 -42.63 -6.29 43.60
CA LYS A 10 -43.22 -5.20 42.80
C LYS A 10 -42.33 -4.88 41.61
N ARG A 11 -42.78 -5.37 40.45
CA ARG A 11 -42.35 -5.00 39.10
C ARG A 11 -42.13 -3.48 38.99
N LYS A 12 -40.88 -3.02 38.83
CA LYS A 12 -40.57 -1.70 38.26
C LYS A 12 -40.00 -1.91 36.87
N VAL A 13 -40.88 -1.75 35.90
CA VAL A 13 -40.61 -1.67 34.47
C VAL A 13 -39.59 -0.54 34.24
N LEU A 14 -38.37 -0.89 33.84
CA LEU A 14 -37.38 0.04 33.34
C LEU A 14 -37.93 0.66 32.05
N ARG A 15 -38.35 1.93 32.13
CA ARG A 15 -38.68 2.76 30.98
C ARG A 15 -37.39 2.94 30.16
N PHE A 16 -37.22 2.12 29.13
CA PHE A 16 -36.28 2.38 28.06
C PHE A 16 -36.62 3.73 27.43
N HIS A 17 -35.77 4.74 27.68
CA HIS A 17 -35.80 5.96 26.92
C HIS A 17 -35.46 5.62 25.47
N ARG A 18 -36.48 5.81 24.65
CA ARG A 18 -36.58 5.57 23.22
C ARG A 18 -35.47 6.35 22.52
N CYS A 19 -34.34 5.69 22.25
CA CYS A 19 -33.31 6.21 21.38
C CYS A 19 -33.94 6.37 20.00
N LYS A 20 -34.22 7.62 19.63
CA LYS A 20 -34.84 8.00 18.37
C LYS A 20 -33.76 7.81 17.30
N ILE A 21 -33.58 6.57 16.85
CA ILE A 21 -32.81 6.24 15.65
C ILE A 21 -33.61 6.83 14.50
N MET A 22 -33.28 8.08 14.15
CA MET A 22 -33.73 8.67 12.90
C MET A 22 -32.96 7.99 11.79
N SER A 23 -33.66 7.05 11.18
CA SER A 23 -33.43 6.49 9.87
C SER A 23 -33.26 7.59 8.83
N GLU A 24 -32.06 7.69 8.25
CA GLU A 24 -31.89 8.29 6.94
C GLU A 24 -31.21 7.28 6.02
N VAL A 25 -32.05 6.67 5.19
CA VAL A 25 -31.79 6.24 3.82
C VAL A 25 -30.43 5.56 3.59
N VAL A 26 -30.41 4.25 3.78
CA VAL A 26 -29.39 3.36 3.20
C VAL A 26 -29.62 3.34 1.68
N LYS A 27 -29.14 4.37 0.99
CA LYS A 27 -28.92 4.31 -0.45
C LYS A 27 -27.63 3.53 -0.67
N SER A 28 -27.74 2.43 -1.39
CA SER A 28 -26.66 1.66 -1.99
C SER A 28 -25.77 2.56 -2.85
N GLY A 29 -24.77 3.16 -2.22
CA GLY A 29 -23.70 3.93 -2.83
C GLY A 29 -22.54 3.86 -1.86
N LYS A 30 -21.33 3.59 -2.35
CA LYS A 30 -20.12 3.43 -1.53
C LYS A 30 -20.13 4.44 -0.37
N ALA A 31 -20.17 3.95 0.88
CA ALA A 31 -20.07 4.79 2.07
C ALA A 31 -18.65 5.39 2.10
N VAL A 32 -18.47 6.49 1.37
CA VAL A 32 -17.25 7.27 1.32
C VAL A 32 -17.32 8.25 2.47
N LEU A 33 -16.31 8.21 3.34
CA LEU A 33 -16.22 9.15 4.46
C LEU A 33 -15.83 10.54 3.95
N GLU A 34 -16.52 11.56 4.44
CA GLU A 34 -16.24 12.97 4.15
C GLU A 34 -14.81 13.35 4.60
N PRO A 35 -14.08 14.18 3.83
CA PRO A 35 -12.80 14.75 4.28
C PRO A 35 -13.00 15.55 5.59
N GLY A 36 -12.34 15.13 6.67
CA GLY A 36 -12.51 15.71 8.02
C GLY A 36 -13.29 14.83 9.00
N SER A 37 -13.83 13.70 8.54
CA SER A 37 -14.26 12.64 9.44
C SER A 37 -13.05 12.01 10.13
N LYS A 38 -13.14 11.76 11.45
CA LYS A 38 -12.11 11.02 12.17
C LYS A 38 -12.39 9.53 12.09
N ILE A 39 -11.35 8.74 11.82
CA ILE A 39 -11.41 7.29 11.93
C ILE A 39 -10.38 6.75 12.90
N TYR A 40 -10.74 5.67 13.57
CA TYR A 40 -9.84 4.97 14.45
C TYR A 40 -8.95 4.03 13.62
N TYR A 41 -7.67 4.36 13.49
CA TYR A 41 -6.70 3.60 12.71
C TYR A 41 -5.38 3.49 13.49
N GLN A 42 -4.85 2.27 13.60
CA GLN A 42 -3.60 1.99 14.34
C GLN A 42 -3.56 2.53 15.78
N GLY A 43 -4.68 2.42 16.50
CA GLY A 43 -4.76 2.79 17.91
C GLY A 43 -4.93 4.29 18.18
N ARG A 44 -5.20 5.11 17.15
CA ARG A 44 -5.41 6.56 17.29
C ARG A 44 -6.56 7.03 16.40
N TRP A 45 -7.25 8.09 16.83
CA TRP A 45 -8.22 8.81 15.99
C TRP A 45 -7.48 9.76 15.06
N ILE A 46 -7.56 9.53 13.76
CA ILE A 46 -6.89 10.34 12.73
C ILE A 46 -7.90 10.80 11.67
N ASP A 47 -7.60 11.91 10.99
CA ASP A 47 -8.46 12.40 9.93
C ASP A 47 -8.40 11.52 8.68
N VAL A 48 -9.53 11.36 8.01
CA VAL A 48 -9.62 10.60 6.75
C VAL A 48 -8.64 11.15 5.69
N SER A 49 -8.42 12.47 5.67
CA SER A 49 -7.47 13.12 4.76
C SER A 49 -6.04 12.62 4.95
N GLU A 50 -5.62 12.30 6.19
CA GLU A 50 -4.29 11.76 6.48
C GLU A 50 -4.13 10.37 5.86
N ILE A 51 -5.14 9.50 6.00
CA ILE A 51 -5.11 8.15 5.43
C ILE A 51 -5.15 8.19 3.91
N VAL A 52 -5.97 9.07 3.32
CA VAL A 52 -6.02 9.26 1.88
C VAL A 52 -4.65 9.74 1.38
N THR A 53 -3.98 10.64 2.10
CA THR A 53 -2.64 11.13 1.74
C THR A 53 -1.59 10.03 1.83
N VAL A 54 -1.59 9.23 2.91
CA VAL A 54 -0.70 8.07 3.06
C VAL A 54 -0.93 7.03 1.96
N LYS A 55 -2.19 6.73 1.64
CA LYS A 55 -2.55 5.81 0.54
C LYS A 55 -2.12 6.36 -0.82
N LYS A 56 -2.33 7.64 -1.10
CA LYS A 56 -1.87 8.32 -2.32
C LYS A 56 -0.35 8.27 -2.44
N GLY A 57 0.39 8.52 -1.36
CA GLY A 57 1.85 8.41 -1.33
C GLY A 57 2.35 6.99 -1.60
N ARG A 58 1.72 5.98 -0.99
CA ARG A 58 2.03 4.56 -1.24
C ARG A 58 1.72 4.14 -2.67
N ALA A 59 0.61 4.62 -3.23
CA ALA A 59 0.25 4.35 -4.62
C ALA A 59 1.28 4.95 -5.59
N ARG A 60 1.71 6.20 -5.36
CA ARG A 60 2.75 6.86 -6.16
C ARG A 60 4.08 6.12 -6.08
N LEU A 61 4.51 5.71 -4.89
CA LEU A 61 5.72 4.91 -4.73
C LEU A 61 5.62 3.57 -5.47
N LYS A 62 4.46 2.90 -5.44
CA LYS A 62 4.23 1.66 -6.18
C LYS A 62 4.35 1.90 -7.69
N GLN A 63 3.75 2.96 -8.22
CA GLN A 63 3.87 3.33 -9.63
C GLN A 63 5.32 3.63 -10.01
N ALA A 64 6.03 4.41 -9.21
CA ALA A 64 7.45 4.73 -9.44
C ALA A 64 8.33 3.47 -9.44
N ARG A 65 8.04 2.48 -8.59
CA ARG A 65 8.75 1.20 -8.60
C ARG A 65 8.51 0.41 -9.88
N VAL A 66 7.27 0.37 -10.36
CA VAL A 66 6.93 -0.30 -11.63
C VAL A 66 7.62 0.39 -12.80
N GLU A 67 7.58 1.72 -12.83
CA GLU A 67 8.25 2.52 -13.88
C GLU A 67 9.77 2.29 -13.88
N LEU A 68 10.41 2.34 -12.70
CA LEU A 68 11.84 2.04 -12.59
C LEU A 68 12.15 0.62 -13.04
N ALA A 69 11.32 -0.38 -12.68
CA ALA A 69 11.52 -1.75 -13.12
C ALA A 69 11.48 -1.86 -14.65
N ARG A 70 10.47 -1.27 -15.31
CA ARG A 70 10.37 -1.27 -16.77
C ARG A 70 11.60 -0.63 -17.42
N ARG A 71 12.01 0.55 -16.97
CA ARG A 71 13.20 1.24 -17.51
C ARG A 71 14.47 0.43 -17.34
N VAL A 72 14.66 -0.19 -16.18
CA VAL A 72 15.83 -1.05 -15.95
C VAL A 72 15.80 -2.28 -16.85
N VAL A 73 14.64 -2.92 -17.03
CA VAL A 73 14.49 -4.06 -17.95
C VAL A 73 14.84 -3.64 -19.37
N SER A 74 14.23 -2.56 -19.87
CA SER A 74 14.51 -2.04 -21.21
C SER A 74 15.97 -1.64 -21.41
N GLU A 75 16.58 -0.99 -20.42
CA GLU A 75 17.99 -0.60 -20.45
C GLU A 75 18.91 -1.82 -20.54
N ILE A 76 18.62 -2.86 -19.74
CA ILE A 76 19.38 -4.11 -19.79
C ILE A 76 19.23 -4.75 -21.17
N LEU A 77 18.02 -4.88 -21.71
CA LEU A 77 17.77 -5.49 -23.03
C LEU A 77 18.42 -4.74 -24.19
N ARG A 78 18.61 -3.42 -24.07
CA ARG A 78 19.31 -2.60 -25.06
C ARG A 78 20.84 -2.64 -24.90
N SER A 79 21.33 -3.04 -23.74
CA SER A 79 22.76 -3.06 -23.47
C SER A 79 23.45 -4.18 -24.25
N PRO A 80 24.66 -3.96 -24.82
CA PRO A 80 25.34 -4.98 -25.65
C PRO A 80 25.61 -6.32 -24.95
N ARG A 81 25.67 -6.32 -23.61
CA ARG A 81 25.96 -7.51 -22.79
C ARG A 81 24.76 -7.95 -21.95
N ASN A 82 23.57 -7.40 -22.19
CA ASN A 82 22.38 -7.65 -21.38
C ASN A 82 22.63 -7.54 -19.87
N CYS A 83 23.33 -6.48 -19.46
CA CYS A 83 23.70 -6.25 -18.07
C CYS A 83 23.78 -4.76 -17.71
N ILE A 84 23.67 -4.46 -16.42
CA ILE A 84 23.73 -3.08 -15.91
C ILE A 84 24.64 -2.96 -14.68
N ARG A 85 25.34 -1.84 -14.57
CA ARG A 85 26.15 -1.49 -13.39
C ARG A 85 25.31 -0.75 -12.35
N ARG A 86 25.74 -0.80 -11.09
CA ARG A 86 25.10 -0.05 -9.98
C ARG A 86 24.95 1.44 -10.26
N ALA A 87 25.93 2.07 -10.90
CA ALA A 87 25.88 3.50 -11.20
C ALA A 87 24.68 3.87 -12.07
N LYS A 88 24.45 3.12 -13.16
CA LYS A 88 23.32 3.32 -14.06
C LYS A 88 21.96 3.01 -13.40
N LEU A 89 21.91 2.01 -12.51
CA LEU A 89 20.70 1.75 -11.68
C LEU A 89 20.36 2.96 -10.79
N MET A 90 21.36 3.59 -10.18
CA MET A 90 21.16 4.77 -9.34
C MET A 90 20.73 5.98 -10.16
N GLU A 91 21.29 6.15 -11.36
CA GLU A 91 20.91 7.20 -12.31
C GLU A 91 19.43 7.08 -12.71
N LEU A 92 19.01 5.91 -13.21
CA LEU A 92 17.61 5.65 -13.57
C LEU A 92 16.68 5.83 -12.37
N SER A 93 17.11 5.38 -11.19
CA SER A 93 16.34 5.55 -9.96
C SER A 93 16.18 7.01 -9.55
N ARG A 94 17.16 7.88 -9.86
CA ARG A 94 17.06 9.32 -9.62
C ARG A 94 16.10 9.98 -10.60
N GLN A 95 16.23 9.67 -11.89
CA GLN A 95 15.35 10.20 -12.94
C GLN A 95 13.88 9.87 -12.65
N VAL A 96 13.56 8.61 -12.37
CA VAL A 96 12.18 8.20 -12.06
C VAL A 96 11.68 8.84 -10.75
N ALA A 97 12.56 9.05 -9.77
CA ALA A 97 12.16 9.75 -8.55
C ALA A 97 11.80 11.21 -8.83
N GLU A 98 12.60 11.92 -9.62
CA GLU A 98 12.35 13.31 -10.01
C GLU A 98 11.05 13.45 -10.80
N GLU A 99 10.84 12.62 -11.83
CA GLU A 99 9.62 12.63 -12.64
C GLU A 99 8.35 12.34 -11.84
N MET A 100 8.45 11.46 -10.84
CA MET A 100 7.34 11.08 -9.97
C MET A 100 7.19 12.01 -8.75
N GLY A 101 7.99 13.07 -8.63
CA GLY A 101 7.96 13.99 -7.49
C GLY A 101 8.26 13.30 -6.15
N LEU A 102 9.19 12.33 -6.16
CA LEU A 102 9.66 11.61 -4.98
C LEU A 102 11.05 12.13 -4.59
N LYS A 103 11.27 12.32 -3.28
CA LYS A 103 12.60 12.70 -2.75
C LYS A 103 13.68 11.65 -3.05
N ARG A 104 13.30 10.37 -3.06
CA ARG A 104 14.20 9.25 -3.32
C ARG A 104 13.40 8.02 -3.75
N LEU A 105 13.94 7.31 -4.73
CA LEU A 105 13.58 5.93 -5.05
C LEU A 105 14.83 5.07 -4.87
N GLY A 106 14.66 3.82 -4.42
CA GLY A 106 15.78 2.90 -4.25
C GLY A 106 15.59 1.65 -5.09
N TYR A 107 16.65 1.15 -5.71
CA TYR A 107 16.57 -0.01 -6.63
C TYR A 107 16.53 -1.38 -5.92
N ARG A 108 16.74 -1.44 -4.59
CA ARG A 108 16.82 -2.73 -3.86
C ARG A 108 15.57 -3.60 -4.00
N PHE A 109 14.39 -3.01 -4.26
CA PHE A 109 13.19 -3.80 -4.48
C PHE A 109 13.29 -4.67 -5.74
N LEU A 110 14.09 -4.28 -6.74
CA LEU A 110 14.33 -5.08 -7.94
C LEU A 110 15.04 -6.40 -7.59
N LEU A 111 15.93 -6.37 -6.59
CA LEU A 111 16.60 -7.56 -6.08
C LEU A 111 15.64 -8.40 -5.23
N SER A 112 14.91 -7.80 -4.30
CA SER A 112 14.00 -8.53 -3.41
C SER A 112 12.82 -9.15 -4.15
N GLN A 113 12.36 -8.52 -5.23
CA GLN A 113 11.34 -9.07 -6.11
C GLN A 113 11.91 -10.09 -7.09
N GLY A 114 13.24 -10.22 -7.18
CA GLY A 114 13.92 -11.13 -8.07
C GLY A 114 13.82 -10.73 -9.54
N ILE A 115 13.66 -9.44 -9.87
CA ILE A 115 13.68 -8.93 -11.27
C ILE A 115 15.10 -8.95 -11.82
N ILE A 116 16.05 -8.53 -10.99
CA ILE A 116 17.46 -8.54 -11.31
C ILE A 116 18.22 -9.39 -10.31
N GLY A 117 19.28 -10.04 -10.78
CA GLY A 117 20.21 -10.82 -9.99
C GLY A 117 21.64 -10.32 -10.17
N ARG A 118 22.49 -10.60 -9.18
CA ARG A 118 23.94 -10.36 -9.27
C ARG A 118 24.67 -11.68 -9.02
N PRO A 119 25.33 -12.26 -10.03
CA PRO A 119 26.15 -13.45 -9.85
C PRO A 119 27.25 -13.23 -8.81
N PRO A 120 27.66 -14.27 -8.06
CA PRO A 120 28.82 -14.20 -7.17
C PRO A 120 30.07 -13.70 -7.91
N GLY A 121 30.85 -12.82 -7.27
CA GLY A 121 32.06 -12.24 -7.87
C GLY A 121 31.84 -11.14 -8.92
N SER A 122 30.61 -10.94 -9.41
CA SER A 122 30.31 -9.91 -10.41
C SER A 122 29.84 -8.58 -9.79
N LYS A 123 30.21 -7.47 -10.43
CA LYS A 123 29.66 -6.12 -10.13
C LYS A 123 28.48 -5.74 -11.03
N LEU A 124 28.05 -6.65 -11.92
CA LEU A 124 27.00 -6.46 -12.90
C LEU A 124 25.70 -7.12 -12.44
N TYR A 125 24.60 -6.46 -12.75
CA TYR A 125 23.25 -6.98 -12.55
C TYR A 125 22.68 -7.47 -13.88
N PHE A 126 21.95 -8.58 -13.83
CA PHE A 126 21.35 -9.24 -14.98
C PHE A 126 19.86 -9.45 -14.73
N LEU A 127 19.09 -9.61 -15.79
CA LEU A 127 17.69 -10.00 -15.70
C LEU A 127 17.57 -11.47 -15.29
N THR A 128 16.50 -11.77 -14.56
CA THR A 128 16.11 -13.14 -14.20
C THR A 128 14.89 -13.56 -15.02
N GLU A 129 14.52 -14.84 -14.96
CA GLU A 129 13.29 -15.35 -15.59
C GLU A 129 12.04 -14.62 -15.09
N LYS A 130 12.00 -14.24 -13.82
CA LYS A 130 10.89 -13.51 -13.22
C LYS A 130 10.68 -12.12 -13.85
N ALA A 131 11.72 -11.51 -14.42
CA ALA A 131 11.54 -10.28 -15.19
C ALA A 131 10.72 -10.52 -16.47
N LYS A 132 10.90 -11.67 -17.13
CA LYS A 132 10.13 -12.07 -18.30
C LYS A 132 8.68 -12.36 -17.95
N GLU A 133 8.43 -12.99 -16.79
CA GLU A 133 7.06 -13.22 -16.29
C GLU A 133 6.33 -11.91 -15.98
N MET A 134 7.02 -10.93 -15.38
CA MET A 134 6.38 -9.67 -14.95
C MET A 134 6.28 -8.60 -16.03
N PHE A 135 7.18 -8.63 -17.02
CA PHE A 135 7.20 -7.65 -18.12
C PHE A 135 7.33 -8.35 -19.48
N PRO A 136 6.40 -9.27 -19.83
CA PRO A 136 6.51 -10.07 -21.06
C PRO A 136 6.47 -9.21 -22.32
N ASP A 137 5.83 -8.04 -22.26
CA ASP A 137 5.71 -7.05 -23.33
C ASP A 137 7.05 -6.43 -23.74
N LEU A 138 8.05 -6.45 -22.86
CA LEU A 138 9.36 -5.85 -23.13
C LEU A 138 10.33 -6.79 -23.84
N PHE A 139 10.04 -8.09 -23.89
CA PHE A 139 10.91 -9.08 -24.51
C PHE A 139 10.46 -9.38 -25.95
N PRO A 140 11.40 -9.57 -26.89
CA PRO A 140 11.06 -10.04 -28.24
C PRO A 140 10.38 -11.41 -28.17
N LYS A 141 9.39 -11.62 -29.05
CA LYS A 141 8.68 -12.89 -29.20
C LYS A 141 9.51 -13.92 -29.94
#